data_AF-A0A4P7RUA7-F1
#
_entry.id   AF-A0A4P7RUA7-F1
#
_cell.length_a   1.000
_cell.length_b   1.000
_cell.length_c   1.000
_cell.angle_alpha   90.00
_cell.angle_beta   90.00
_cell.angle_gamma   90.00
#
_symmetry.space_group_name_H-M   'P 1'
#
loop_
_entity.id
_entity.type
_entity.pdbx_description
1 polymer ?
#
loop_
_entity_poly.entity_id
_entity_poly.type
_entity_poly.pdbx_seq_one_letter_code
_entity_poly.pdbx_strand_id
1 'polypeptide(L)'
;MNMQLLYCDESNLEDRPGDFLIYAGVMIPTDRAKQLSDAIGTLRRTAGIDPSSLVKFAPAAAPLDHAGYRAFKQAIIEAAIEHGCKLLAYAVLHDLSQGPDVARRWGINTICWHFQCALRRLEQPGLVLIDRFNDAGNLIDDHLREKMSIGVDLPHRNGTTPLDRVIGFHYAAIGQAHFTSLSDILIGSLRWAINVHCRGQDLRDNALALLEILSPMFWRDQESESIPDIGFCFSPFKIKSARFHAQYISLQEFLRDGNIQSSQIIELIG
;
A
#
# COMPACT_ATOMS: atom_id res chain seq x y z
N MET A 1 24.17 -6.21 8.93
CA MET A 1 22.87 -6.91 9.03
C MET A 1 21.88 -6.03 8.30
N ASN A 2 21.30 -6.51 7.20
CA ASN A 2 20.34 -5.74 6.42
C ASN A 2 18.96 -5.81 7.08
N MET A 3 18.21 -4.73 7.03
CA MET A 3 16.88 -4.58 7.63
C MET A 3 15.93 -3.98 6.59
N GLN A 4 14.63 -4.15 6.81
CA GLN A 4 13.60 -3.47 6.01
C GLN A 4 12.83 -2.47 6.87
N LEU A 5 12.50 -1.32 6.29
CA LEU A 5 11.48 -0.42 6.82
C LEU A 5 10.16 -0.70 6.10
N LEU A 6 9.03 -0.60 6.80
CA LEU A 6 7.71 -0.64 6.19
C LEU A 6 6.99 0.67 6.50
N TYR A 7 6.79 1.52 5.49
CA TYR A 7 5.97 2.73 5.62
C TYR A 7 4.56 2.45 5.12
N CYS A 8 3.60 2.48 6.04
CA CYS A 8 2.20 2.22 5.73
C CYS A 8 1.36 3.48 5.60
N ASP A 9 0.32 3.37 4.77
CA ASP A 9 -0.72 4.39 4.61
C ASP A 9 -2.03 3.71 4.21
N GLU A 10 -3.12 4.43 4.39
CA GLU A 10 -4.45 4.05 3.92
C GLU A 10 -4.90 4.95 2.76
N SER A 11 -5.84 4.43 1.97
CA SER A 11 -6.48 5.22 0.93
C SER A 11 -7.92 4.80 0.74
N ASN A 12 -8.70 5.73 0.21
CA ASN A 12 -10.12 5.53 -0.11
C ASN A 12 -10.99 5.30 1.14
N LEU A 13 -10.75 6.07 2.21
CA LEU A 13 -11.57 6.05 3.43
C LEU A 13 -13.01 6.56 3.25
N GLU A 14 -13.32 7.19 2.11
CA GLU A 14 -14.70 7.52 1.75
C GLU A 14 -15.47 6.20 1.54
N ASP A 15 -16.34 5.87 2.51
CA ASP A 15 -17.20 4.69 2.48
C ASP A 15 -18.24 4.83 1.36
N ARG A 16 -17.83 4.42 0.17
CA ARG A 16 -18.62 4.50 -1.06
C ARG A 16 -18.93 3.08 -1.54
N PRO A 17 -20.23 2.75 -1.76
CA PRO A 17 -20.60 1.47 -2.32
C PRO A 17 -19.93 1.21 -3.68
N GLY A 18 -19.40 0.00 -3.84
CA GLY A 18 -18.69 -0.45 -5.04
C GLY A 18 -17.21 -0.08 -5.11
N ASP A 19 -16.72 0.76 -4.20
CA ASP A 19 -15.31 1.11 -4.11
C ASP A 19 -14.57 0.18 -3.13
N PHE A 20 -13.26 0.05 -3.34
CA PHE A 20 -12.39 -0.70 -2.44
C PHE A 20 -11.62 0.26 -1.52
N LEU A 21 -11.63 -0.02 -0.21
CA LEU A 21 -10.64 0.51 0.71
C LEU A 21 -9.30 -0.17 0.43
N ILE A 22 -8.24 0.63 0.46
CA ILE A 22 -6.87 0.15 0.25
C ILE A 22 -6.06 0.48 1.48
N TYR A 23 -5.37 -0.52 2.02
CA TYR A 23 -4.31 -0.33 2.99
C TYR A 23 -3.03 -0.95 2.42
N ALA A 24 -1.91 -0.25 2.53
CA ALA A 24 -0.69 -0.73 1.90
C ALA A 24 0.56 -0.31 2.69
N GLY A 25 1.65 -1.02 2.43
CA GLY A 25 2.96 -0.75 3.01
C GLY A 25 4.05 -0.78 1.96
N VAL A 26 4.95 0.19 2.01
CA VAL A 26 6.14 0.27 1.16
C VAL A 26 7.34 -0.25 1.96
N MET A 27 7.86 -1.41 1.55
CA MET A 27 9.09 -1.98 2.03
C MET A 27 10.29 -1.24 1.42
N ILE A 28 11.21 -0.79 2.28
CA ILE A 28 12.40 -0.04 1.89
C ILE A 28 13.64 -0.72 2.50
N PRO A 29 14.60 -1.18 1.67
CA PRO A 29 15.86 -1.71 2.17
C PRO A 29 16.67 -0.63 2.91
N THR A 30 17.07 -0.89 4.15
CA THR A 30 17.77 0.13 4.97
C THR A 30 19.14 0.51 4.42
N ASP A 31 19.80 -0.39 3.69
CA ASP A 31 21.08 -0.15 3.01
C ASP A 31 20.94 0.77 1.78
N ARG A 32 19.72 0.93 1.24
CA ARG A 32 19.38 1.83 0.14
C ARG A 32 18.61 3.08 0.56
N ALA A 33 18.05 3.10 1.78
CA ALA A 33 17.19 4.17 2.26
C ALA A 33 17.81 5.58 2.12
N LYS A 34 19.08 5.77 2.52
CA LYS A 34 19.73 7.10 2.40
C LYS A 34 19.84 7.55 0.94
N GLN A 35 20.23 6.65 0.05
CA GLN A 35 20.37 6.94 -1.39
C GLN A 35 19.02 7.32 -2.00
N LEU A 36 17.96 6.55 -1.68
CA LEU A 36 16.60 6.86 -2.12
C LEU A 36 16.12 8.22 -1.59
N SER A 37 16.37 8.51 -0.31
CA SER A 37 16.01 9.79 0.28
C SER A 37 16.73 10.96 -0.41
N ASP A 38 18.00 10.81 -0.76
CA ASP A 38 18.76 11.83 -1.50
C ASP A 38 18.26 11.99 -2.93
N ALA A 39 17.89 10.90 -3.59
CA ALA A 39 17.28 10.90 -4.91
C ALA A 39 15.95 11.67 -4.90
N ILE A 40 15.05 11.36 -3.96
CA ILE A 40 13.78 12.10 -3.79
C ILE A 40 14.04 13.58 -3.49
N GLY A 41 15.00 13.88 -2.60
CA GLY A 41 15.39 15.27 -2.31
C GLY A 41 15.90 16.02 -3.55
N THR A 42 16.60 15.32 -4.44
CA THR A 42 17.09 15.87 -5.71
C THR A 42 15.95 16.10 -6.70
N LEU A 43 15.04 15.11 -6.86
CA LEU A 43 13.85 15.25 -7.69
C LEU A 43 12.99 16.45 -7.25
N ARG A 44 12.78 16.63 -5.93
CA ARG A 44 12.04 17.78 -5.39
C ARG A 44 12.68 19.11 -5.78
N ARG A 45 14.01 19.24 -5.61
CA ARG A 45 14.76 20.46 -5.97
C ARG A 45 14.69 20.74 -7.47
N THR A 46 14.91 19.73 -8.30
CA THR A 46 14.86 19.86 -9.77
C THR A 46 13.48 20.27 -10.25
N ALA A 47 12.43 19.77 -9.60
CA ALA A 47 11.04 20.12 -9.91
C ALA A 47 10.60 21.48 -9.32
N GLY A 48 11.49 22.21 -8.64
CA GLY A 48 11.19 23.52 -8.05
C GLY A 48 10.20 23.47 -6.88
N ILE A 49 10.05 22.32 -6.23
CA ILE A 49 9.15 22.16 -5.08
C ILE A 49 9.82 22.77 -3.85
N ASP A 50 9.11 23.68 -3.18
CA ASP A 50 9.59 24.31 -1.95
C ASP A 50 9.92 23.26 -0.86
N PRO A 51 11.05 23.39 -0.12
CA PRO A 51 11.42 22.42 0.91
C PRO A 51 10.37 22.24 2.02
N SER A 52 9.61 23.28 2.35
CA SER A 52 8.53 23.27 3.36
C SER A 52 7.21 22.71 2.82
N SER A 53 7.04 22.64 1.49
CA SER A 53 5.84 22.08 0.87
C SER A 53 5.78 20.57 1.06
N LEU A 54 4.62 20.09 1.51
CA LEU A 54 4.32 18.67 1.59
C LEU A 54 4.11 18.11 0.19
N VAL A 55 4.85 17.05 -0.14
CA VAL A 55 4.65 16.28 -1.36
C VAL A 55 3.56 15.25 -1.11
N LYS A 56 2.46 15.36 -1.86
CA LYS A 56 1.28 14.47 -1.77
C LYS A 56 0.88 13.88 -3.12
N PHE A 57 0.08 12.83 -3.19
CA PHE A 57 -0.45 12.31 -4.44
C PHE A 57 -1.27 13.36 -5.21
N ALA A 58 -2.16 14.06 -4.49
CA ALA A 58 -2.88 15.21 -4.99
C ALA A 58 -2.04 16.47 -4.70
N PRO A 59 -1.70 17.28 -5.72
CA PRO A 59 -0.88 18.46 -5.50
C PRO A 59 -1.60 19.45 -4.59
N ALA A 60 -0.87 20.02 -3.62
CA ALA A 60 -1.23 21.34 -3.10
C ALA A 60 -0.97 22.37 -4.21
N ALA A 61 -1.77 23.44 -4.28
CA ALA A 61 -1.66 24.45 -5.34
C ALA A 61 -0.20 24.86 -5.64
N ALA A 62 0.11 24.95 -6.93
CA ALA A 62 1.39 25.12 -7.65
C ALA A 62 2.68 25.47 -6.86
N PRO A 63 3.83 24.89 -7.28
CA PRO A 63 4.53 25.49 -8.43
C PRO A 63 4.44 24.71 -9.75
N LEU A 64 4.03 23.44 -9.73
CA LEU A 64 3.95 22.60 -10.94
C LEU A 64 2.56 22.63 -11.57
N ASP A 65 2.51 22.59 -12.90
CA ASP A 65 1.29 22.25 -13.62
C ASP A 65 0.99 20.76 -13.51
N HIS A 66 -0.16 20.33 -14.02
CA HIS A 66 -0.60 18.95 -13.91
C HIS A 66 0.35 17.94 -14.60
N ALA A 67 0.94 18.33 -15.73
CA ALA A 67 1.86 17.49 -16.48
C ALA A 67 3.21 17.33 -15.76
N GLY A 68 3.77 18.43 -15.28
CA GLY A 68 4.98 18.45 -14.46
C GLY A 68 4.81 17.65 -13.17
N TYR A 69 3.66 17.77 -12.51
CA TYR A 69 3.38 16.98 -11.30
C TYR A 69 3.28 15.48 -11.59
N ARG A 70 2.70 15.11 -12.74
CA ARG A 70 2.64 13.70 -13.18
C ARG A 70 4.05 13.15 -13.45
N ALA A 71 4.88 13.87 -14.18
CA ALA A 71 6.26 13.47 -14.46
C ALA A 71 7.09 13.34 -13.18
N PHE A 72 6.92 14.27 -12.24
CA PHE A 72 7.56 14.22 -10.94
C PHE A 72 7.16 12.97 -10.13
N LYS A 73 5.86 12.63 -10.09
CA LYS A 73 5.39 11.40 -9.42
C LYS A 73 5.95 10.15 -10.08
N GLN A 74 5.98 10.09 -11.41
CA GLN A 74 6.57 8.96 -12.13
C GLN A 74 8.05 8.79 -11.78
N ALA A 75 8.84 9.86 -11.75
CA ALA A 75 10.25 9.81 -11.38
C ALA A 75 10.47 9.31 -9.94
N ILE A 76 9.56 9.62 -9.01
CA ILE A 76 9.60 9.07 -7.63
C ILE A 76 9.37 7.56 -7.64
N ILE A 77 8.41 7.07 -8.44
CA ILE A 77 8.13 5.63 -8.56
C ILE A 77 9.34 4.89 -9.13
N GLU A 78 9.93 5.42 -10.22
CA GLU A 78 11.13 4.87 -10.86
C GLU A 78 12.32 4.82 -9.88
N ALA A 79 12.55 5.89 -9.11
CA ALA A 79 13.59 5.91 -8.09
C ALA A 79 13.35 4.84 -7.01
N ALA A 80 12.11 4.63 -6.58
CA ALA A 80 11.78 3.59 -5.60
C ALA A 80 12.06 2.18 -6.14
N ILE A 81 11.74 1.92 -7.42
CA ILE A 81 12.04 0.67 -8.11
C ILE A 81 13.55 0.44 -8.16
N GLU A 82 14.32 1.44 -8.60
CA GLU A 82 15.79 1.37 -8.71
C GLU A 82 16.45 1.04 -7.36
N HIS A 83 15.89 1.56 -6.26
CA HIS A 83 16.38 1.34 -4.90
C HIS A 83 15.83 0.07 -4.25
N GLY A 84 15.12 -0.78 -5.00
CA GLY A 84 14.66 -2.09 -4.55
C GLY A 84 13.48 -2.04 -3.58
N CYS A 85 12.71 -0.96 -3.57
CA CYS A 85 11.50 -0.89 -2.76
C CYS A 85 10.47 -1.91 -3.23
N LYS A 86 9.62 -2.37 -2.31
CA LYS A 86 8.50 -3.27 -2.63
C LYS A 86 7.18 -2.79 -2.02
N LEU A 87 6.08 -3.05 -2.70
CA LEU A 87 4.73 -2.71 -2.28
C LEU A 87 4.00 -3.98 -1.82
N LEU A 88 3.36 -3.88 -0.66
CA LEU A 88 2.41 -4.84 -0.11
C LEU A 88 1.05 -4.15 -0.05
N ALA A 89 0.03 -4.71 -0.69
CA ALA A 89 -1.29 -4.10 -0.77
C ALA A 89 -2.40 -5.03 -0.26
N TYR A 90 -3.39 -4.42 0.39
CA TYR A 90 -4.61 -5.03 0.87
C TYR A 90 -5.80 -4.25 0.29
N ALA A 91 -6.74 -4.95 -0.32
CA ALA A 91 -7.97 -4.39 -0.88
C ALA A 91 -9.19 -5.08 -0.30
N VAL A 92 -10.14 -4.28 0.21
CA VAL A 92 -11.44 -4.75 0.70
C VAL A 92 -12.55 -3.88 0.14
N LEU A 93 -13.61 -4.49 -0.38
CA LEU A 93 -14.77 -3.78 -0.85
C LEU A 93 -15.50 -3.14 0.33
N HIS A 94 -15.82 -1.85 0.23
CA HIS A 94 -16.50 -1.10 1.30
C HIS A 94 -17.79 -1.77 1.75
N ASP A 95 -18.59 -2.28 0.81
CA ASP A 95 -19.84 -3.02 1.07
C ASP A 95 -19.67 -4.23 2.01
N LEU A 96 -18.44 -4.77 2.17
CA LEU A 96 -18.13 -5.93 3.01
C LEU A 96 -17.37 -5.58 4.29
N SER A 97 -16.96 -4.32 4.44
CA SER A 97 -15.86 -3.93 5.34
C SER A 97 -16.27 -3.65 6.80
N GLN A 98 -17.55 -3.72 7.13
CA GLN A 98 -18.13 -3.33 8.44
C GLN A 98 -17.76 -1.89 8.86
N GLY A 99 -17.39 -1.03 7.90
CA GLY A 99 -17.02 0.36 8.09
C GLY A 99 -15.50 0.61 7.99
N PRO A 100 -15.09 1.86 7.70
CA PRO A 100 -13.71 2.19 7.33
C PRO A 100 -12.68 1.94 8.44
N ASP A 101 -13.05 2.10 9.72
CA ASP A 101 -12.11 1.91 10.82
C ASP A 101 -11.82 0.42 11.09
N VAL A 102 -12.84 -0.44 11.00
CA VAL A 102 -12.67 -1.90 11.09
C VAL A 102 -11.86 -2.41 9.91
N ALA A 103 -12.19 -1.94 8.71
CA ALA A 103 -11.45 -2.24 7.48
C ALA A 103 -9.98 -1.85 7.59
N ARG A 104 -9.68 -0.64 8.10
CA ARG A 104 -8.32 -0.14 8.31
C ARG A 104 -7.56 -1.01 9.30
N ARG A 105 -8.17 -1.39 10.43
CA ARG A 105 -7.54 -2.29 11.42
C ARG A 105 -7.17 -3.64 10.82
N TRP A 106 -8.07 -4.23 10.02
CA TRP A 106 -7.77 -5.47 9.30
C TRP A 106 -6.68 -5.27 8.24
N GLY A 107 -6.69 -4.14 7.54
CA GLY A 107 -5.63 -3.76 6.61
C GLY A 107 -4.26 -3.66 7.28
N ILE A 108 -4.17 -2.95 8.42
CA ILE A 108 -2.95 -2.84 9.22
C ILE A 108 -2.44 -4.23 9.62
N ASN A 109 -3.30 -5.06 10.20
CA ASN A 109 -2.91 -6.40 10.64
C ASN A 109 -2.42 -7.28 9.49
N THR A 110 -3.14 -7.25 8.37
CA THR A 110 -2.81 -8.06 7.19
C THR A 110 -1.48 -7.63 6.59
N ILE A 111 -1.24 -6.32 6.43
CA ILE A 111 0.03 -5.80 5.90
C ILE A 111 1.20 -6.05 6.86
N CYS A 112 1.00 -5.94 8.18
CA CYS A 112 2.04 -6.30 9.16
C CYS A 112 2.40 -7.79 9.08
N TRP A 113 1.40 -8.66 8.93
CA TRP A 113 1.62 -10.09 8.72
C TRP A 113 2.33 -10.38 7.39
N HIS A 114 1.95 -9.71 6.31
CA HIS A 114 2.59 -9.88 5.00
C HIS A 114 4.04 -9.42 5.03
N PHE A 115 4.33 -8.30 5.69
CA PHE A 115 5.69 -7.84 5.91
C PHE A 115 6.51 -8.85 6.71
N GLN A 116 5.96 -9.38 7.81
CA GLN A 116 6.56 -10.46 8.58
C GLN A 116 6.87 -11.70 7.72
N CYS A 117 5.97 -12.09 6.83
CA CYS A 117 6.21 -13.19 5.89
C CYS A 117 7.30 -12.87 4.86
N ALA A 118 7.39 -11.63 4.37
CA ALA A 118 8.45 -11.18 3.48
C ALA A 118 9.80 -11.16 4.21
N LEU A 119 9.86 -10.61 5.43
CA LEU A 119 11.03 -10.59 6.30
C LEU A 119 11.58 -12.00 6.56
N ARG A 120 10.69 -12.99 6.80
CA ARG A 120 11.10 -14.39 6.96
C ARG A 120 11.76 -14.96 5.70
N ARG A 121 11.24 -14.66 4.51
CA ARG A 121 11.86 -15.08 3.23
C ARG A 121 13.20 -14.39 2.98
N LEU A 122 13.34 -13.14 3.41
CA LEU A 122 14.59 -12.38 3.30
C LEU A 122 15.59 -12.73 4.41
N GLU A 123 15.16 -13.45 5.45
CA GLU A 123 15.91 -13.68 6.68
C GLU A 123 16.38 -12.39 7.38
N GLN A 124 15.57 -11.34 7.31
CA GLN A 124 15.90 -10.00 7.83
C GLN A 124 14.94 -9.58 8.95
N PRO A 125 15.39 -8.74 9.91
CA PRO A 125 14.47 -8.01 10.78
C PRO A 125 13.86 -6.79 10.06
N GLY A 126 12.83 -6.19 10.66
CA GLY A 126 12.23 -4.97 10.13
C GLY A 126 11.54 -4.08 11.14
N LEU A 127 11.37 -2.81 10.77
CA LEU A 127 10.65 -1.79 11.52
C LEU A 127 9.40 -1.38 10.76
N VAL A 128 8.27 -1.28 11.48
CA VAL A 128 6.99 -0.85 10.92
C VAL A 128 6.73 0.60 11.32
N LEU A 129 6.37 1.42 10.34
CA LEU A 129 6.01 2.82 10.50
C LEU A 129 4.60 3.04 9.94
N ILE A 130 3.67 3.43 10.81
CA ILE A 130 2.26 3.57 10.47
C ILE A 130 1.89 5.05 10.49
N ASP A 131 1.19 5.53 9.46
CA ASP A 131 0.72 6.90 9.44
C ASP A 131 -0.22 7.18 10.62
N ARG A 132 -0.18 8.41 11.13
CA ARG A 132 -0.98 8.77 12.28
C ARG A 132 -2.44 8.90 11.86
N PHE A 133 -3.29 7.98 12.32
CA PHE A 133 -4.74 8.10 12.22
C PHE A 133 -5.36 8.48 13.57
N ASN A 134 -6.45 9.26 13.51
CA ASN A 134 -7.22 9.67 14.68
C ASN A 134 -8.42 8.74 14.87
N ASP A 135 -8.18 7.58 15.48
CA ASP A 135 -9.29 6.77 16.00
C ASP A 135 -9.95 7.48 17.19
N ALA A 136 -11.26 7.26 17.39
CA ALA A 136 -11.97 7.77 18.55
C ALA A 136 -11.25 7.33 19.84
N GLY A 137 -10.84 8.30 20.66
CA GLY A 137 -10.06 8.05 21.89
C GLY A 137 -8.54 8.00 21.73
N ASN A 138 -8.00 8.24 20.52
CA ASN A 138 -6.55 8.27 20.23
C ASN A 138 -5.82 6.98 20.70
N LEU A 139 -6.47 5.83 20.54
CA LEU A 139 -6.00 4.50 21.00
C LEU A 139 -4.85 3.91 20.17
N ILE A 140 -4.24 4.71 19.30
CA ILE A 140 -3.19 4.24 18.40
C ILE A 140 -1.97 3.72 19.17
N ASP A 141 -1.64 4.31 20.34
CA ASP A 141 -0.58 3.82 21.23
C ASP A 141 -0.84 2.39 21.70
N ASP A 142 -2.07 2.10 22.10
CA ASP A 142 -2.46 0.76 22.53
C ASP A 142 -2.42 -0.24 21.38
N HIS A 143 -2.86 0.18 20.18
CA HIS A 143 -2.79 -0.66 18.99
C HIS A 143 -1.36 -1.01 18.59
N LEU A 144 -0.42 -0.07 18.65
CA LEU A 144 1.00 -0.35 18.34
C LEU A 144 1.62 -1.26 19.41
N ARG A 145 1.35 -0.99 20.69
CA ARG A 145 1.83 -1.78 21.82
C ARG A 145 1.31 -3.22 21.76
N GLU A 146 0.04 -3.41 21.47
CA GLU A 146 -0.59 -4.73 21.33
C GLU A 146 0.05 -5.54 20.19
N LYS A 147 0.26 -4.92 19.02
CA LYS A 147 0.93 -5.58 17.88
C LYS A 147 2.33 -6.07 18.20
N MET A 148 3.08 -5.27 18.95
CA MET A 148 4.43 -5.64 19.36
C MET A 148 4.45 -6.71 20.46
N SER A 149 3.57 -6.61 21.45
CA SER A 149 3.61 -7.45 22.65
C SER A 149 2.85 -8.78 22.51
N ILE A 150 1.81 -8.82 21.68
CA ILE A 150 0.93 -9.98 21.51
C ILE A 150 0.98 -10.48 20.06
N GLY A 151 0.82 -9.57 19.09
CA GLY A 151 0.80 -9.90 17.66
C GLY A 151 -0.43 -9.33 16.94
N VAL A 152 -0.80 -9.94 15.82
CA VAL A 152 -1.92 -9.49 14.98
C VAL A 152 -2.99 -10.56 14.83
N ASP A 153 -4.25 -10.14 14.84
CA ASP A 153 -5.37 -10.97 14.42
C ASP A 153 -5.58 -10.84 12.92
N LEU A 154 -5.97 -11.92 12.25
CA LEU A 154 -6.20 -11.95 10.81
C LEU A 154 -7.65 -12.34 10.50
N PRO A 155 -8.30 -11.77 9.47
CA PRO A 155 -9.72 -11.99 9.18
C PRO A 155 -10.14 -13.47 8.98
N HIS A 156 -9.19 -14.33 8.61
CA HIS A 156 -9.44 -15.72 8.24
C HIS A 156 -8.66 -16.72 9.11
N ARG A 157 -8.10 -16.27 10.24
CA ARG A 157 -7.32 -17.11 11.14
C ARG A 157 -7.87 -17.05 12.56
N ASN A 158 -7.97 -18.21 13.18
CA ASN A 158 -8.30 -18.30 14.59
C ASN A 158 -7.04 -18.04 15.43
N GLY A 159 -7.13 -17.07 16.33
CA GLY A 159 -6.08 -16.71 17.27
C GLY A 159 -5.06 -15.72 16.73
N THR A 160 -4.35 -15.09 17.68
CA THR A 160 -3.38 -14.05 17.42
C THR A 160 -2.07 -14.62 16.88
N THR A 161 -1.49 -13.94 15.90
CA THR A 161 -0.26 -14.34 15.23
C THR A 161 0.91 -13.44 15.64
N PRO A 162 1.96 -13.97 16.28
CA PRO A 162 3.12 -13.18 16.68
C PRO A 162 3.98 -12.75 15.47
N LEU A 163 4.64 -11.60 15.59
CA LEU A 163 5.48 -10.99 14.56
C LEU A 163 6.96 -11.00 14.99
N ASP A 164 7.60 -12.17 14.89
CA ASP A 164 8.96 -12.40 15.45
C ASP A 164 10.13 -11.76 14.66
N ARG A 165 9.90 -11.25 13.44
CA ARG A 165 10.90 -10.52 12.65
C ARG A 165 10.69 -9.01 12.70
N VAL A 166 9.53 -8.55 13.18
CA VAL A 166 9.27 -7.12 13.41
C VAL A 166 9.85 -6.76 14.78
N ILE A 167 10.77 -5.79 14.80
CA ILE A 167 11.49 -5.40 16.02
C ILE A 167 10.98 -4.10 16.63
N GLY A 168 9.99 -3.45 16.01
CA GLY A 168 9.41 -2.21 16.50
C GLY A 168 8.31 -1.66 15.60
N PHE A 169 7.41 -0.91 16.24
CA PHE A 169 6.33 -0.16 15.63
C PHE A 169 6.48 1.32 16.00
N HIS A 170 6.37 2.20 15.01
CA HIS A 170 6.54 3.63 15.18
C HIS A 170 5.47 4.42 14.43
N TYR A 171 5.22 5.63 14.92
CA TYR A 171 4.49 6.62 14.14
C TYR A 171 5.34 7.13 13.00
N ALA A 172 4.69 7.32 11.85
CA ALA A 172 5.14 8.27 10.85
C ALA A 172 4.03 9.30 10.63
N ALA A 173 4.40 10.50 10.25
CA ALA A 173 3.46 11.51 9.80
C ALA A 173 4.06 12.24 8.60
N ILE A 174 3.19 12.74 7.73
CA ILE A 174 3.63 13.45 6.53
C ILE A 174 4.58 14.61 6.87
N GLY A 175 5.66 14.71 6.10
CA GLY A 175 6.70 15.74 6.29
C GLY A 175 7.80 15.36 7.29
N GLN A 176 7.67 14.23 8.00
CA GLN A 176 8.72 13.73 8.91
C GLN A 176 9.80 12.91 8.17
N ALA A 177 9.49 12.40 6.98
CA ALA A 177 10.44 11.68 6.12
C ALA A 177 10.02 11.81 4.65
N HIS A 178 10.97 11.66 3.72
CA HIS A 178 10.63 11.52 2.29
C HIS A 178 9.77 10.27 2.02
N PHE A 179 9.90 9.23 2.85
CA PHE A 179 9.20 7.97 2.67
C PHE A 179 7.71 8.04 2.97
N THR A 180 7.25 8.99 3.79
CA THR A 180 5.80 9.20 3.97
C THR A 180 5.17 9.75 2.69
N SER A 181 5.85 10.66 2.00
CA SER A 181 5.41 11.15 0.68
C SER A 181 5.52 10.08 -0.40
N LEU A 182 6.54 9.22 -0.33
CA LEU A 182 6.66 8.06 -1.21
C LEU A 182 5.46 7.12 -1.06
N SER A 183 5.08 6.76 0.17
CA SER A 183 3.91 5.94 0.45
C SER A 183 2.63 6.58 -0.07
N ASP A 184 2.36 7.86 0.23
CA ASP A 184 1.17 8.56 -0.26
C ASP A 184 1.12 8.60 -1.81
N ILE A 185 2.26 8.82 -2.49
CA ILE A 185 2.31 8.78 -3.96
C ILE A 185 2.02 7.38 -4.50
N LEU A 186 2.68 6.34 -3.98
CA LEU A 186 2.53 4.97 -4.48
C LEU A 186 1.11 4.44 -4.25
N ILE A 187 0.63 4.58 -3.01
CA ILE A 187 -0.67 4.08 -2.56
C ILE A 187 -1.79 4.92 -3.17
N GLY A 188 -1.62 6.23 -3.25
CA GLY A 188 -2.54 7.13 -3.93
C GLY A 188 -2.64 6.87 -5.44
N SER A 189 -1.54 6.47 -6.08
CA SER A 189 -1.51 6.07 -7.51
C SER A 189 -2.29 4.79 -7.74
N LEU A 190 -2.08 3.77 -6.89
CA LEU A 190 -2.86 2.53 -6.93
C LEU A 190 -4.35 2.80 -6.72
N ARG A 191 -4.71 3.58 -5.69
CA ARG A 191 -6.09 3.99 -5.43
C ARG A 191 -6.72 4.66 -6.64
N TRP A 192 -6.02 5.62 -7.24
CA TRP A 192 -6.58 6.37 -8.37
C TRP A 192 -6.90 5.43 -9.53
N ALA A 193 -6.01 4.51 -9.88
CA ALA A 193 -6.25 3.54 -10.95
C ALA A 193 -7.42 2.60 -10.63
N ILE A 194 -7.50 2.08 -9.39
CA ILE A 194 -8.62 1.24 -8.94
C ILE A 194 -9.95 2.01 -9.01
N ASN A 195 -9.96 3.28 -8.57
CA ASN A 195 -11.17 4.10 -8.61
C ASN A 195 -11.60 4.46 -10.04
N VAL A 196 -10.67 4.61 -10.99
CA VAL A 196 -11.02 4.79 -12.41
C VAL A 196 -11.82 3.58 -12.90
N HIS A 197 -11.38 2.36 -12.56
CA HIS A 197 -12.08 1.12 -12.91
C HIS A 197 -13.43 0.99 -12.20
N CYS A 198 -13.45 1.02 -10.86
CA CYS A 198 -14.66 0.80 -10.07
C CYS A 198 -15.75 1.83 -10.34
N ARG A 199 -15.37 3.07 -10.68
CA ARG A 199 -16.31 4.17 -10.94
C ARG A 199 -16.63 4.36 -12.44
N GLY A 200 -16.12 3.50 -13.32
CA GLY A 200 -16.41 3.53 -14.76
C GLY A 200 -15.99 4.83 -15.45
N GLN A 201 -14.84 5.40 -15.07
CA GLN A 201 -14.36 6.66 -15.64
C GLN A 201 -13.68 6.44 -17.00
N ASP A 202 -13.81 7.41 -17.91
CA ASP A 202 -13.18 7.42 -19.24
C ASP A 202 -11.68 7.79 -19.17
N LEU A 203 -10.95 7.09 -18.33
CA LEU A 203 -9.51 7.28 -18.07
C LEU A 203 -8.78 5.93 -17.96
N ARG A 204 -9.38 4.86 -18.50
CA ARG A 204 -8.92 3.48 -18.36
C ARG A 204 -7.48 3.28 -18.82
N ASP A 205 -7.12 3.82 -19.99
CA ASP A 205 -5.77 3.66 -20.55
C ASP A 205 -4.72 4.35 -19.69
N ASN A 206 -5.03 5.54 -19.14
CA ASN A 206 -4.16 6.24 -18.20
C ASN A 206 -3.98 5.46 -16.90
N ALA A 207 -5.04 4.78 -16.44
CA ALA A 207 -4.97 3.92 -15.27
C ALA A 207 -4.12 2.67 -15.52
N LEU A 208 -4.27 2.01 -16.67
CA LEU A 208 -3.44 0.87 -17.05
C LEU A 208 -1.96 1.24 -17.16
N ALA A 209 -1.64 2.34 -17.82
CA ALA A 209 -0.26 2.82 -17.93
C ALA A 209 0.37 3.08 -16.55
N LEU A 210 -0.40 3.62 -15.60
CA LEU A 210 0.07 3.82 -14.23
C LEU A 210 0.28 2.50 -13.48
N LEU A 211 -0.61 1.52 -13.65
CA LEU A 211 -0.45 0.19 -13.06
C LEU A 211 0.77 -0.54 -13.62
N GLU A 212 1.04 -0.39 -14.92
CA GLU A 212 2.23 -0.96 -15.56
C GLU A 212 3.52 -0.40 -14.93
N ILE A 213 3.59 0.92 -14.70
CA ILE A 213 4.72 1.57 -14.00
C ILE A 213 4.83 1.08 -12.55
N LEU A 214 3.71 0.85 -11.86
CA LEU A 214 3.69 0.35 -10.49
C LEU A 214 4.01 -1.14 -10.39
N SER A 215 3.78 -1.92 -11.44
CA SER A 215 3.87 -3.38 -11.41
C SER A 215 5.19 -3.91 -10.81
N PRO A 216 6.39 -3.38 -11.16
CA PRO A 216 7.67 -3.84 -10.60
C PRO A 216 7.82 -3.65 -9.08
N MET A 217 7.01 -2.75 -8.49
CA MET A 217 7.02 -2.51 -7.05
C MET A 217 6.40 -3.67 -6.28
N PHE A 218 5.42 -4.38 -6.81
CA PHE A 218 4.78 -5.45 -6.03
C PHE A 218 5.75 -6.56 -5.63
N TRP A 219 5.65 -7.01 -4.38
CA TRP A 219 6.40 -8.16 -3.90
C TRP A 219 6.10 -9.38 -4.77
N ARG A 220 7.16 -10.06 -5.20
CA ARG A 220 7.10 -11.35 -5.90
C ARG A 220 8.09 -12.29 -5.24
N ASP A 221 7.72 -13.57 -5.16
CA ASP A 221 8.70 -14.59 -4.84
C ASP A 221 9.71 -14.70 -6.00
N GLN A 222 10.94 -15.15 -5.71
CA GLN A 222 11.99 -15.24 -6.72
C GLN A 222 11.48 -16.03 -7.93
N GLU A 223 11.76 -15.53 -9.15
CA GLU A 223 11.42 -16.17 -10.43
C GLU A 223 9.93 -16.23 -10.79
N SER A 224 9.03 -15.76 -9.92
CA SER A 224 7.59 -15.68 -10.22
C SER A 224 7.25 -14.38 -10.97
N GLU A 225 6.55 -14.49 -12.10
CA GLU A 225 5.91 -13.34 -12.74
C GLU A 225 4.65 -12.89 -11.97
N SER A 226 3.98 -13.86 -11.33
CA SER A 226 2.78 -13.63 -10.52
C SER A 226 3.09 -12.98 -9.16
N ILE A 227 2.14 -12.20 -8.66
CA ILE A 227 2.17 -11.53 -7.38
C ILE A 227 1.41 -12.39 -6.37
N PRO A 228 2.07 -12.96 -5.34
CA PRO A 228 1.39 -13.71 -4.29
C PRO A 228 0.50 -12.80 -3.45
N ASP A 229 -0.40 -13.38 -2.65
CA ASP A 229 -1.28 -12.67 -1.70
C ASP A 229 -0.51 -11.68 -0.81
N ILE A 230 0.75 -11.98 -0.51
CA ILE A 230 1.63 -11.10 0.27
C ILE A 230 1.87 -9.76 -0.44
N GLY A 231 2.05 -9.78 -1.76
CA GLY A 231 2.22 -8.58 -2.56
C GLY A 231 0.90 -7.85 -2.83
N PHE A 232 -0.16 -8.57 -3.15
CA PHE A 232 -1.50 -8.01 -3.33
C PHE A 232 -2.57 -8.98 -2.84
N CYS A 233 -3.30 -8.60 -1.79
CA CYS A 233 -4.36 -9.41 -1.19
C CYS A 233 -5.72 -8.74 -1.32
N PHE A 234 -6.67 -9.53 -1.82
CA PHE A 234 -8.09 -9.31 -1.72
C PHE A 234 -8.63 -9.96 -0.45
N SER A 235 -9.41 -9.18 0.31
CA SER A 235 -10.10 -9.66 1.49
C SER A 235 -11.55 -9.22 1.47
N PRO A 236 -12.53 -10.09 1.79
CA PRO A 236 -12.36 -11.54 1.88
C PRO A 236 -12.08 -12.15 0.50
N PHE A 237 -11.36 -13.27 0.46
CA PHE A 237 -11.15 -14.05 -0.78
C PHE A 237 -12.20 -15.16 -0.97
N LYS A 238 -13.02 -15.44 0.05
CA LYS A 238 -14.21 -16.31 -0.04
C LYS A 238 -15.46 -15.47 0.07
N ILE A 239 -16.22 -15.39 -1.00
CA ILE A 239 -17.34 -14.46 -1.14
C ILE A 239 -18.63 -15.24 -1.36
N LYS A 240 -19.67 -14.95 -0.57
CA LYS A 240 -20.99 -15.61 -0.70
C LYS A 240 -21.88 -14.99 -1.78
N SER A 241 -21.78 -13.67 -1.95
CA SER A 241 -22.62 -12.95 -2.92
C SER A 241 -21.99 -12.99 -4.30
N ALA A 242 -22.72 -13.52 -5.28
CA ALA A 242 -22.30 -13.48 -6.69
C ALA A 242 -22.03 -12.05 -7.18
N ARG A 243 -22.80 -11.05 -6.70
CA ARG A 243 -22.59 -9.63 -7.02
C ARG A 243 -21.21 -9.15 -6.58
N PHE A 244 -20.87 -9.38 -5.30
CA PHE A 244 -19.58 -8.96 -4.76
C PHE A 244 -18.43 -9.76 -5.37
N HIS A 245 -18.61 -11.06 -5.59
CA HIS A 245 -17.62 -11.89 -6.26
C HIS A 245 -17.28 -11.34 -7.64
N ALA A 246 -18.27 -10.97 -8.44
CA ALA A 246 -18.06 -10.34 -9.74
C ALA A 246 -17.27 -9.02 -9.65
N GLN A 247 -17.47 -8.21 -8.61
CA GLN A 247 -16.69 -6.97 -8.43
C GLN A 247 -15.22 -7.25 -8.12
N TYR A 248 -14.93 -8.24 -7.28
CA TYR A 248 -13.57 -8.67 -6.98
C TYR A 248 -12.86 -9.25 -8.21
N ILE A 249 -13.53 -10.14 -8.95
CA ILE A 249 -13.00 -10.71 -10.20
C ILE A 249 -12.75 -9.60 -11.22
N SER A 250 -13.70 -8.69 -11.41
CA SER A 250 -13.53 -7.57 -12.34
C SER A 250 -12.33 -6.68 -11.98
N LEU A 251 -12.10 -6.40 -10.70
CA LEU A 251 -10.92 -5.67 -10.27
C LEU A 251 -9.62 -6.48 -10.49
N GLN A 252 -9.62 -7.78 -10.19
CA GLN A 252 -8.47 -8.65 -10.42
C GLN A 252 -8.10 -8.72 -11.91
N GLU A 253 -9.08 -8.78 -12.81
CA GLU A 253 -8.86 -8.74 -14.26
C GLU A 253 -8.30 -7.39 -14.72
N PHE A 254 -8.86 -6.28 -14.24
CA PHE A 254 -8.35 -4.94 -14.52
C PHE A 254 -6.90 -4.75 -14.08
N LEU A 255 -6.54 -5.26 -12.89
CA LEU A 255 -5.16 -5.23 -12.40
C LEU A 255 -4.23 -6.09 -13.28
N ARG A 256 -4.69 -7.27 -13.71
CA ARG A 256 -3.94 -8.14 -14.63
C ARG A 256 -3.66 -7.44 -15.96
N ASP A 257 -4.63 -6.71 -16.51
CA ASP A 257 -4.44 -5.91 -17.73
C ASP A 257 -3.38 -4.81 -17.54
N GLY A 258 -3.16 -4.35 -16.31
CA GLY A 258 -2.10 -3.42 -15.90
C GLY A 258 -0.82 -4.11 -15.42
N ASN A 259 -0.57 -5.36 -15.82
CA ASN A 259 0.58 -6.18 -15.44
C ASN A 259 0.69 -6.51 -13.93
N ILE A 260 -0.39 -6.39 -13.16
CA ILE A 260 -0.46 -6.79 -11.75
C ILE A 260 -1.24 -8.10 -11.67
N GLN A 261 -0.55 -9.20 -11.98
CA GLN A 261 -1.14 -10.54 -12.00
C GLN A 261 -1.11 -11.16 -10.60
N SER A 262 -2.16 -10.94 -9.80
CA SER A 262 -2.33 -11.62 -8.50
C SER A 262 -2.54 -13.13 -8.70
N SER A 263 -1.85 -13.95 -7.91
CA SER A 263 -2.04 -15.41 -7.88
C SER A 263 -3.18 -15.84 -6.94
N GLN A 264 -3.80 -14.91 -6.21
CA GLN A 264 -4.85 -15.23 -5.25
C GLN A 264 -6.11 -15.73 -5.95
N ILE A 265 -6.67 -16.83 -5.46
CA ILE A 265 -7.94 -17.35 -5.97
C ILE A 265 -9.08 -16.75 -5.15
N ILE A 266 -10.00 -16.05 -5.84
CA ILE A 266 -11.20 -15.47 -5.24
C ILE A 266 -12.37 -16.44 -5.48
N GLU A 267 -12.81 -17.10 -4.42
CA GLU A 267 -13.80 -18.18 -4.46
C GLU A 267 -15.22 -17.65 -4.23
N LEU A 268 -16.17 -18.06 -5.09
CA LEU A 268 -17.60 -17.95 -4.80
C LEU A 268 -18.03 -19.16 -3.97
N ILE A 269 -18.53 -18.91 -2.76
CA ILE A 269 -18.99 -19.95 -1.83
C ILE A 269 -20.50 -19.88 -1.64
N GLY A 270 -21.15 -21.04 -1.51
CA GLY A 270 -22.60 -21.18 -1.28
C GLY A 270 -23.04 -20.84 0.15
#